data_AF-A0A4U3M645-F1
#
_entry.id   AF-A0A4U3M645-F1
#
_cell.length_a   1.000
_cell.length_b   1.000
_cell.length_c   1.000
_cell.angle_alpha   90.00
_cell.angle_beta   90.00
_cell.angle_gamma   90.00
#
_symmetry.space_group_name_H-M   'P 1'
#
loop_
_entity.id
_entity.type
_entity.pdbx_description
1 polymer ?
#
loop_
_entity_poly.entity_id
_entity_poly.type
_entity_poly.pdbx_seq_one_letter_code
_entity_poly.pdbx_strand_id
1 'polypeptide(L)'
;MAVGLAAVLVRYAYDVIRKGAGSYTQLRVDLGRVILLGLEILIVGDIIRTIIVETSLESVLVLGLIVIIRVVLSFALEVEISGSWPWQQRRGDQSDAA
;
A
#
# COMPACT_ATOMS: atom_id res chain seq x y z
N MET A 1 -9.68 38.55 22.60
CA MET A 1 -8.71 37.44 22.45
C MET A 1 -9.36 36.16 21.90
N ALA A 2 -10.43 35.64 22.50
CA ALA A 2 -11.06 34.40 22.05
C ALA A 2 -11.54 34.41 20.58
N VAL A 3 -12.08 35.54 20.11
CA VAL A 3 -12.57 35.68 18.72
C VAL A 3 -11.45 35.60 17.69
N GLY A 4 -10.26 36.13 18.02
CA GLY A 4 -9.08 36.05 17.15
C GLY A 4 -8.53 34.63 17.05
N LEU A 5 -8.51 33.91 18.18
CA LEU A 5 -8.11 32.50 18.22
C LEU A 5 -9.07 31.63 17.39
N ALA A 6 -10.37 31.84 17.54
CA ALA A 6 -11.38 31.13 16.77
C ALA A 6 -11.23 31.41 15.26
N ALA A 7 -11.00 32.67 14.88
CA ALA A 7 -10.79 33.03 13.48
C ALA A 7 -9.52 32.39 12.89
N VAL A 8 -8.42 32.34 13.66
CA VAL A 8 -7.17 31.68 13.24
C VAL A 8 -7.35 30.17 13.13
N LEU A 9 -8.02 29.54 14.08
CA LEU A 9 -8.30 28.09 14.05
C LEU A 9 -9.18 27.72 12.85
N VAL A 10 -10.22 28.51 12.59
CA VAL A 10 -11.11 28.30 11.44
C VAL A 10 -10.34 28.48 10.14
N ARG A 11 -9.51 29.53 10.04
CA ARG A 11 -8.74 29.79 8.81
C ARG A 11 -7.66 28.74 8.57
N TYR A 12 -6.98 28.28 9.63
CA TYR A 12 -6.00 27.20 9.57
C TYR A 12 -6.66 25.87 9.17
N ALA A 13 -7.83 25.55 9.74
CA ALA A 13 -8.62 24.40 9.33
C ALA A 13 -9.02 24.49 7.85
N TYR A 14 -9.48 25.66 7.40
CA TYR A 14 -9.82 25.89 6.00
C TYR A 14 -8.62 25.75 5.05
N ASP A 15 -7.43 26.22 5.43
CA ASP A 15 -6.21 26.10 4.61
C ASP A 15 -5.66 24.67 4.58
N VAL A 16 -5.74 23.93 5.69
CA VAL A 16 -5.40 22.50 5.73
C VAL A 16 -6.35 21.68 4.86
N ILE A 17 -7.65 22.01 4.88
CA ILE A 17 -8.66 21.35 4.05
C ILE A 17 -8.51 21.74 2.58
N ARG A 18 -8.20 23.02 2.26
CA ARG A 18 -8.01 23.49 0.87
C ARG A 18 -6.71 23.02 0.22
N LYS A 19 -5.62 22.84 0.98
CA LYS A 19 -4.35 22.30 0.45
C LYS A 19 -4.40 20.78 0.18
N GLY A 20 -5.48 20.11 0.58
CA GLY A 20 -5.68 18.66 0.45
C GLY A 20 -5.64 18.10 -0.98
N ALA A 21 -5.78 18.93 -2.02
CA ALA A 21 -5.71 18.47 -3.42
C ALA A 21 -4.29 18.06 -3.85
N GLY A 22 -3.24 18.70 -3.33
CA GLY A 22 -1.84 18.29 -3.57
C GLY A 22 -1.39 17.17 -2.63
N SER A 23 -1.85 17.19 -1.38
CA SER A 23 -1.51 16.18 -0.37
C SER A 23 -2.07 14.80 -0.68
N TYR A 24 -3.21 14.69 -1.38
CA TYR A 24 -3.74 13.38 -1.77
C TYR A 24 -2.85 12.67 -2.80
N THR A 25 -2.29 13.43 -3.75
CA THR A 25 -1.37 12.90 -4.76
C THR A 25 -0.06 12.43 -4.11
N GLN A 26 0.50 13.23 -3.20
CA GLN A 26 1.69 12.84 -2.43
C GLN A 26 1.42 11.64 -1.53
N LEU A 27 0.28 11.60 -0.84
CA LEU A 27 -0.13 10.46 -0.02
C LEU A 27 -0.25 9.18 -0.84
N ARG A 28 -0.83 9.24 -2.06
CA ARG A 28 -0.89 8.06 -2.96
C ARG A 28 0.49 7.59 -3.43
N VAL A 29 1.41 8.51 -3.69
CA VAL A 29 2.78 8.18 -4.10
C VAL A 29 3.54 7.52 -2.95
N ASP A 30 3.44 8.08 -1.74
CA ASP A 30 4.08 7.54 -0.55
C ASP A 30 3.51 6.17 -0.17
N LEU A 31 2.18 6.01 -0.24
CA LEU A 31 1.51 4.73 -0.03
C LEU A 31 1.93 3.68 -1.07
N GLY A 32 1.98 4.05 -2.36
CA GLY A 32 2.45 3.14 -3.41
C GLY A 32 3.89 2.67 -3.18
N ARG A 33 4.75 3.54 -2.66
CA ARG A 33 6.15 3.22 -2.31
C ARG A 33 6.24 2.25 -1.13
N VAL A 34 5.40 2.43 -0.11
CA VAL A 34 5.31 1.54 1.06
C VAL A 34 4.74 0.18 0.69
N ILE A 35 3.77 0.12 -0.22
CA ILE A 35 3.17 -1.13 -0.72
C ILE A 35 4.18 -1.93 -1.54
N LEU A 36 4.92 -1.28 -2.45
CA LEU A 36 6.00 -1.92 -3.22
C LEU A 36 7.07 -2.54 -2.32
N LEU A 37 7.46 -1.81 -1.27
CA LEU A 37 8.41 -2.29 -0.26
C LEU A 37 7.82 -3.46 0.56
N GLY A 38 6.54 -3.36 0.93
CA GLY A 38 5.80 -4.43 1.58
C GLY A 38 5.78 -5.71 0.75
N LEU A 39 5.56 -5.59 -0.56
CA LEU A 39 5.56 -6.72 -1.50
C LEU A 39 6.94 -7.41 -1.58
N GLU A 40 8.05 -6.66 -1.61
CA GLU A 40 9.40 -7.24 -1.52
C GLU A 40 9.58 -8.08 -0.24
N ILE A 41 9.10 -7.57 0.90
CA ILE A 41 9.22 -8.26 2.19
C ILE A 41 8.27 -9.47 2.28
N LEU A 42 7.05 -9.37 1.72
CA LEU A 42 6.07 -10.45 1.70
C LEU A 42 6.56 -11.64 0.87
N ILE A 43 7.26 -11.40 -0.24
CA ILE A 43 7.92 -12.43 -1.06
C ILE A 43 8.97 -13.18 -0.22
N VAL A 44 9.83 -12.46 0.51
CA VAL A 44 10.86 -13.09 1.36
C VAL A 44 10.24 -13.96 2.45
N GLY A 45 9.16 -13.49 3.09
CA GLY A 45 8.45 -14.27 4.09
C GLY A 45 7.79 -15.55 3.54
N ASP A 46 7.47 -15.57 2.25
CA ASP A 46 6.89 -16.74 1.58
C ASP A 46 7.97 -17.76 1.17
N ILE A 47 9.12 -17.27 0.72
CA ILE A 47 10.31 -18.09 0.44
C ILE A 47 10.83 -18.75 1.72
N ILE A 48 10.92 -18.02 2.83
CA ILE A 48 11.36 -18.59 4.12
C ILE A 48 10.40 -19.69 4.58
N ARG A 49 9.09 -19.47 4.43
CA ARG A 49 8.06 -20.45 4.78
C ARG A 49 8.22 -21.74 3.96
N THR A 50 8.52 -21.64 2.67
CA THR A 50 8.72 -22.82 1.79
C THR A 50 9.99 -23.59 2.10
N ILE A 51 11.05 -22.95 2.62
CA ILE A 51 12.32 -23.62 2.95
C ILE A 51 12.27 -24.37 4.29
N ILE A 52 11.46 -23.91 5.25
CA ILE A 52 11.47 -24.42 6.64
C ILE A 52 10.57 -25.65 6.83
N VAL A 53 9.61 -25.90 5.95
CA VAL A 53 8.70 -27.03 6.11
C VAL A 53 9.37 -28.32 5.63
N GLU A 54 9.54 -29.25 6.58
CA GLU A 54 10.03 -30.61 6.35
C GLU A 54 9.29 -31.26 5.17
N THR A 55 10.04 -31.99 4.32
CA THR A 55 9.66 -32.64 3.05
C THR A 55 8.59 -33.75 3.18
N SER A 56 7.56 -33.57 4.01
CA SER A 56 6.35 -34.40 4.06
C SER A 56 5.25 -33.80 3.19
N LEU A 57 4.63 -34.63 2.34
CA LEU A 57 3.58 -34.21 1.41
C LEU A 57 2.38 -33.54 2.12
N GLU A 58 2.04 -33.99 3.33
CA GLU A 58 0.93 -33.43 4.11
C GLU A 58 1.23 -32.00 4.60
N SER A 59 2.44 -31.79 5.13
CA SER A 59 2.90 -30.48 5.62
C SER A 59 3.01 -29.46 4.49
N VAL A 60 3.46 -29.89 3.30
CA VAL A 60 3.51 -29.05 2.09
C VAL A 60 2.10 -28.63 1.63
N LEU A 61 1.12 -29.52 1.76
CA LEU A 61 -0.26 -29.25 1.35
C LEU A 61 -0.93 -28.19 2.24
N VAL A 62 -0.76 -28.32 3.57
CA VAL A 62 -1.24 -27.32 4.54
C VAL A 62 -0.50 -25.99 4.34
N LEU A 63 0.80 -26.04 4.08
CA LEU A 63 1.59 -24.85 3.82
C LEU A 63 1.13 -24.11 2.56
N GLY A 64 0.98 -24.84 1.45
CA GLY A 64 0.52 -24.30 0.17
C GLY A 64 -0.86 -23.67 0.30
N LEU A 65 -1.77 -24.29 1.07
CA LEU A 65 -3.09 -23.72 1.36
C LEU A 65 -2.99 -22.38 2.12
N ILE A 66 -2.14 -22.29 3.15
CA ILE A 66 -1.94 -21.06 3.92
C ILE A 66 -1.35 -19.95 3.05
N VAL A 67 -0.39 -20.28 2.17
CA VAL A 67 0.20 -19.33 1.21
C VAL A 67 -0.87 -18.82 0.24
N ILE A 68 -1.71 -19.69 -0.33
CA ILE A 68 -2.81 -19.31 -1.24
C ILE A 68 -3.78 -18.34 -0.55
N ILE A 69 -4.21 -18.66 0.67
CA ILE A 69 -5.11 -17.80 1.45
C ILE A 69 -4.47 -16.42 1.66
N ARG A 70 -3.17 -16.37 1.99
CA ARG A 70 -2.45 -15.12 2.21
C ARG A 70 -2.35 -14.28 0.94
N VAL A 71 -2.05 -14.88 -0.20
CA VAL A 71 -1.99 -14.18 -1.49
C VAL A 71 -3.35 -13.57 -1.81
N VAL A 72 -4.43 -14.35 -1.72
CA VAL A 72 -5.78 -13.89 -2.05
C VAL A 72 -6.27 -12.80 -1.09
N LEU A 73 -6.06 -12.95 0.22
CA LEU A 73 -6.45 -11.92 1.20
C LEU A 73 -5.68 -10.62 1.03
N SER A 74 -4.36 -10.70 0.83
CA SER A 74 -3.54 -9.51 0.61
C SER A 74 -3.97 -8.79 -0.67
N PHE A 75 -4.27 -9.54 -1.72
CA PHE A 75 -4.74 -9.00 -3.00
C PHE A 75 -6.14 -8.37 -2.91
N ALA A 76 -7.07 -9.00 -2.20
CA ALA A 76 -8.42 -8.48 -2.01
C ALA A 76 -8.41 -7.14 -1.24
N LEU A 77 -7.61 -7.05 -0.18
CA LEU A 77 -7.45 -5.82 0.60
C LEU A 77 -6.81 -4.69 -0.22
N GLU A 78 -5.80 -5.01 -1.02
CA GLU A 78 -5.13 -4.01 -1.86
C GLU A 78 -6.07 -3.45 -2.94
N VAL A 79 -6.93 -4.29 -3.51
CA VAL A 79 -7.97 -3.88 -4.46
C VAL A 79 -9.07 -3.04 -3.79
N GLU A 80 -9.52 -3.42 -2.59
CA GLU A 80 -10.52 -2.66 -1.83
C GLU A 80 -10.00 -1.27 -1.44
N ILE A 81 -8.74 -1.18 -1.02
CA ILE A 81 -8.11 0.07 -0.57
C ILE A 81 -7.74 0.99 -1.74
N SER A 82 -7.23 0.43 -2.85
CA SER A 82 -6.77 1.24 -4.00
C SER A 82 -7.86 1.50 -5.05
N GLY A 83 -8.91 0.66 -5.10
CA GLY A 83 -9.94 0.69 -6.13
C GLY A 83 -9.44 0.40 -7.55
N SER A 84 -8.18 -0.03 -7.70
CA SER A 84 -7.50 -0.28 -8.96
C SER A 84 -6.73 -1.60 -8.90
N TRP A 85 -6.64 -2.33 -10.01
CA TRP A 85 -5.89 -3.59 -10.00
C TRP A 85 -4.39 -3.32 -9.81
N PRO A 86 -3.67 -4.14 -9.00
CA PRO A 86 -2.27 -3.89 -8.65
C PRO A 86 -1.31 -3.89 -9.85
N TRP A 87 -1.70 -4.47 -10.99
CA TRP A 87 -0.92 -4.41 -12.24
C TRP A 87 -1.13 -3.15 -13.08
N GLN A 88 -1.95 -2.19 -12.64
CA GLN A 88 -2.19 -0.94 -13.38
C GLN A 88 -1.09 0.13 -13.21
N GLN A 89 -0.06 -0.10 -12.40
CA GLN A 89 1.08 0.81 -12.35
C GLN A 89 2.09 0.53 -13.46
N ARG A 90 1.87 1.12 -14.65
CA ARG A 90 2.94 1.63 -15.54
C ARG A 90 2.40 2.63 -16.58
N ARG A 91 2.77 3.91 -16.41
CA ARG A 91 3.50 4.71 -17.43
C ARG A 91 3.62 6.16 -16.93
N GLY A 92 4.84 6.60 -16.65
CA GLY A 92 5.14 7.97 -16.24
C GLY A 92 6.62 8.36 -16.27
N ASP A 93 7.56 7.41 -16.26
CA ASP A 93 9.00 7.70 -16.43
C ASP A 93 9.47 7.29 -17.83
N GLN A 94 9.37 8.21 -18.80
CA GLN A 94 10.23 8.30 -20.00
C GLN A 94 9.74 9.41 -20.95
N SER A 95 9.90 10.68 -20.55
CA SER A 95 9.93 11.80 -21.49
C SER A 95 10.41 13.04 -20.75
N ASP A 96 11.73 13.17 -20.55
CA ASP A 96 12.43 14.44 -20.34
C ASP A 96 13.95 14.16 -20.40
N ALA A 97 14.37 13.64 -21.54
CA ALA A 97 15.75 13.59 -21.97
C ALA A 97 15.75 13.76 -23.49
N ALA A 98 15.39 14.98 -23.94
CA ALA A 98 15.53 15.44 -25.31
C ALA A 98 15.88 16.92 -25.31
#